data_AF-A0A2U2B602-F1
#
_entry.id   AF-A0A2U2B602-F1
#
_cell.length_a   1.000
_cell.length_b   1.000
_cell.length_c   1.000
_cell.angle_alpha   90.00
_cell.angle_beta   90.00
_cell.angle_gamma   90.00
#
_symmetry.space_group_name_H-M   'P 1'
#
loop_
_entity.id
_entity.type
_entity.pdbx_description
1 polymer ?
#
loop_
_entity_poly.entity_id
_entity_poly.type
_entity_poly.pdbx_seq_one_letter_code
_entity_poly.pdbx_strand_id
1 'polypeptide(L)'
;MNMLRYVKALMLFCFIGFLSFCSSSDGGKVRNSYTIKITAEEKGVVYLNGKNTGNMTPAELNVGKGEHVFGVGTDGSNQYFRREIDVDEDAEIFLSTKDQPDPKVWKALWVGVHEVKGSSPNGVCSSHFSKEELNAGYEFFMWSIENHFESFTYNTVKWDVERKDIQLPVRLHKASNTWFTLEPNSITELIPDIKPGEYDAVFVFWPEQDGDCSFESSYFGLAWTDPMNDPIKTGYITIKFDAGSDINEKIAWYKNNDPGVWVHEWLHTVGENYYQDLGVSMPEKGDDGLVLHAAEKYGYSYPWMDWYKEFMGGQVRDQKNGSLFLGIGPETFLKKSLREVAVVD
;
A
#
# COMPACT_ATOMS: atom_id res chain seq x y z
N MET A 1 -6.57 -59.81 -24.76
CA MET A 1 -6.00 -61.14 -24.47
C MET A 1 -5.52 -61.14 -23.03
N ASN A 2 -6.21 -61.90 -22.16
CA ASN A 2 -5.79 -62.59 -20.92
C ASN A 2 -4.86 -61.85 -19.92
N MET A 3 -5.08 -61.85 -18.60
CA MET A 3 -5.86 -62.75 -17.76
C MET A 3 -5.99 -62.17 -16.33
N LEU A 4 -7.15 -62.42 -15.72
CA LEU A 4 -7.45 -62.41 -14.29
C LEU A 4 -6.39 -63.15 -13.44
N ARG A 5 -6.19 -62.69 -12.19
CA ARG A 5 -6.06 -63.58 -11.02
C ARG A 5 -6.77 -63.02 -9.79
N TYR A 6 -7.83 -63.73 -9.40
CA TYR A 6 -8.50 -63.78 -8.10
C TYR A 6 -7.57 -64.40 -7.03
N VAL A 7 -7.69 -63.95 -5.77
CA VAL A 7 -7.77 -64.85 -4.59
C VAL A 7 -8.75 -64.26 -3.57
N LYS A 8 -9.66 -65.11 -3.10
CA LYS A 8 -10.70 -64.92 -2.08
C LYS A 8 -10.19 -65.29 -0.68
N ALA A 9 -11.02 -64.93 0.31
CA ALA A 9 -11.16 -65.45 1.68
C ALA A 9 -10.45 -64.60 2.76
N LEU A 10 -11.04 -64.29 3.92
CA LEU A 10 -11.96 -65.08 4.73
C LEU A 10 -12.81 -64.15 5.62
N MET A 11 -14.10 -64.49 5.81
CA MET A 11 -14.98 -63.90 6.81
C MET A 11 -14.50 -64.24 8.23
N LEU A 12 -14.64 -63.31 9.17
CA LEU A 12 -14.88 -63.64 10.58
C LEU A 12 -15.93 -62.70 11.17
N PHE A 13 -17.08 -63.28 11.49
CA PHE A 13 -18.17 -62.69 12.25
C PHE A 13 -17.78 -62.64 13.74
N CYS A 14 -17.81 -61.45 14.34
CA CYS A 14 -17.93 -61.30 15.79
C CYS A 14 -19.12 -60.39 16.09
N PHE A 15 -20.22 -61.03 16.47
CA PHE A 15 -21.35 -60.43 17.16
C PHE A 15 -20.90 -60.14 18.60
N ILE A 16 -20.82 -58.87 18.98
CA ILE A 16 -20.86 -58.46 20.39
C ILE A 16 -21.90 -57.36 20.47
N GLY A 17 -23.05 -57.72 21.06
CA GLY A 17 -24.05 -56.77 21.50
C GLY A 17 -23.50 -55.98 22.67
N PHE A 18 -23.54 -54.65 22.56
CA PHE A 18 -23.52 -53.76 23.70
C PHE A 18 -24.74 -52.87 23.64
N LEU A 19 -25.49 -52.92 24.74
CA LEU A 19 -26.60 -52.06 25.10
C LEU A 19 -26.16 -50.59 24.97
N SER A 20 -26.74 -49.86 24.01
CA SER A 20 -26.62 -48.40 24.01
C SER A 20 -27.61 -47.85 25.03
N PHE A 21 -27.11 -47.65 26.25
CA PHE A 21 -27.74 -46.78 27.23
C PHE A 21 -27.94 -45.40 26.59
N CYS A 22 -29.18 -44.93 26.51
CA CYS A 22 -29.47 -43.52 26.34
C CYS A 22 -29.01 -42.78 27.60
N SER A 23 -27.74 -42.34 27.63
CA SER A 23 -27.37 -41.24 28.50
C SER A 23 -27.81 -39.96 27.80
N SER A 24 -28.90 -39.37 28.29
CA SER A 24 -29.17 -37.95 28.08
C SER A 24 -28.05 -37.18 28.77
N SER A 25 -26.90 -37.02 28.10
CA SER A 25 -26.01 -35.93 28.40
C SER A 25 -26.74 -34.68 27.95
N ASP A 26 -27.05 -33.80 28.91
CA ASP A 26 -27.16 -32.37 28.64
C ASP A 26 -25.82 -31.93 28.04
N GLY A 27 -25.66 -32.19 26.74
CA GLY A 27 -24.61 -31.63 25.93
C GLY A 27 -24.94 -30.17 25.80
N GLY A 28 -24.52 -29.39 26.80
CA GLY A 28 -24.55 -27.94 26.74
C GLY A 28 -23.99 -27.56 25.38
N LYS A 29 -24.84 -26.98 24.52
CA LYS A 29 -24.42 -26.55 23.19
C LYS A 29 -23.24 -25.61 23.41
N VAL A 30 -22.04 -26.06 23.05
CA VAL A 30 -20.85 -25.21 23.09
C VAL A 30 -21.18 -24.00 22.23
N ARG A 31 -21.21 -22.84 22.87
CA ARG A 31 -21.45 -21.58 22.17
C ARG A 31 -20.24 -21.34 21.30
N ASN A 32 -20.41 -21.47 19.99
CA ASN A 32 -19.33 -21.30 19.01
C ASN A 32 -19.20 -19.86 18.51
N SER A 33 -20.05 -18.95 19.01
CA SER A 33 -20.01 -17.55 18.62
C SER A 33 -20.42 -16.63 19.78
N TYR A 34 -19.65 -15.57 19.98
CA TYR A 34 -19.82 -14.55 20.99
C TYR A 34 -20.09 -13.20 20.34
N THR A 35 -20.95 -12.42 20.97
CA THR A 35 -21.30 -11.07 20.53
C THR A 35 -20.37 -10.08 21.21
N ILE A 36 -19.61 -9.35 20.40
CA ILE A 36 -18.67 -8.34 20.86
C ILE A 36 -19.20 -6.97 20.44
N LYS A 37 -19.50 -6.12 21.43
CA LYS A 37 -19.88 -4.73 21.20
C LYS A 37 -18.63 -3.87 21.10
N ILE A 38 -18.52 -3.09 20.04
CA ILE A 38 -17.32 -2.31 19.71
C ILE A 38 -17.71 -0.85 19.69
N THR A 39 -17.04 -0.08 20.55
CA THR A 39 -17.16 1.37 20.64
C THR A 39 -15.76 1.99 20.58
N ALA A 40 -15.68 3.27 20.28
CA ALA A 40 -14.43 4.01 20.32
C ALA A 40 -14.67 5.47 20.74
N GLU A 41 -13.58 6.15 21.12
CA GLU A 41 -13.62 7.59 21.45
C GLU A 41 -14.13 8.46 20.30
N GLU A 42 -13.96 8.00 19.06
CA GLU A 42 -14.45 8.63 17.85
C GLU A 42 -15.17 7.60 16.95
N LYS A 43 -16.08 8.07 16.11
CA LYS A 43 -16.66 7.26 15.05
C LYS A 43 -15.55 6.80 14.09
N GLY A 44 -15.60 5.53 13.68
CA GLY A 44 -14.65 4.98 12.73
C GLY A 44 -15.05 3.63 12.17
N VAL A 45 -14.30 3.20 11.16
CA VAL A 45 -14.46 1.92 10.46
C VAL A 45 -13.96 0.79 11.35
N VAL A 46 -14.76 -0.27 11.49
CA VAL A 46 -14.44 -1.43 12.33
C VAL A 46 -13.72 -2.50 11.51
N TYR A 47 -12.58 -2.95 12.03
CA TYR A 47 -11.74 -4.02 11.50
C TYR A 47 -11.73 -5.22 12.45
N LEU A 48 -11.73 -6.42 11.88
CA LEU A 48 -11.53 -7.68 12.58
C LEU A 48 -10.39 -8.44 11.91
N ASN A 49 -9.35 -8.78 12.67
CA ASN A 49 -8.14 -9.45 12.19
C ASN A 49 -7.55 -8.76 10.96
N GLY A 50 -7.52 -7.42 10.98
CA GLY A 50 -7.02 -6.56 9.91
C GLY A 50 -7.92 -6.39 8.69
N LYS A 51 -9.11 -7.01 8.67
CA LYS A 51 -10.06 -6.87 7.57
C LYS A 51 -11.20 -5.93 7.94
N ASN A 52 -11.54 -5.01 7.05
CA ASN A 52 -12.71 -4.14 7.21
C ASN A 52 -13.99 -5.01 7.25
N THR A 53 -14.84 -4.75 8.25
CA THR A 53 -16.08 -5.51 8.49
C THR A 53 -17.30 -4.91 7.79
N GLY A 54 -17.18 -3.71 7.23
CA GLY A 54 -18.28 -2.91 6.69
C GLY A 54 -19.12 -2.18 7.75
N ASN A 55 -18.76 -2.28 9.03
CA ASN A 55 -19.44 -1.62 10.13
C ASN A 55 -18.68 -0.37 10.59
N MET A 56 -19.42 0.57 11.19
CA MET A 56 -18.88 1.75 11.85
C MET A 56 -19.17 1.67 13.35
N THR A 57 -18.33 2.25 14.20
CA THR A 57 -18.62 2.36 15.63
C THR A 57 -19.84 3.27 15.89
N PRO A 58 -20.70 2.95 16.88
CA PRO A 58 -20.76 1.69 17.62
C PRO A 58 -21.26 0.52 16.76
N ALA A 59 -20.67 -0.67 16.92
CA ALA A 59 -21.02 -1.88 16.17
C ALA A 59 -21.15 -3.11 17.08
N GLU A 60 -21.84 -4.14 16.62
CA GLU A 60 -21.84 -5.47 17.24
C GLU A 60 -21.36 -6.51 16.22
N LEU A 61 -20.36 -7.32 16.60
CA LEU A 61 -19.84 -8.40 15.76
C LEU A 61 -20.09 -9.75 16.44
N ASN A 62 -20.38 -10.77 15.64
CA ASN A 62 -20.42 -12.16 16.09
C ASN A 62 -19.12 -12.84 15.67
N VAL A 63 -18.30 -13.23 16.64
CA VAL A 63 -16.98 -13.84 16.41
C VAL A 63 -16.89 -15.21 17.06
N GLY A 64 -15.96 -16.04 16.58
CA GLY A 64 -15.69 -17.36 17.17
C GLY A 64 -14.97 -17.25 18.52
N LYS A 65 -14.81 -18.40 19.18
CA LYS A 65 -13.89 -18.49 20.33
C LYS A 65 -12.44 -18.35 19.85
N GLY A 66 -11.60 -17.63 20.59
CA GLY A 66 -10.16 -17.58 20.42
C GLY A 66 -9.60 -16.18 20.23
N GLU A 67 -8.34 -16.10 19.82
CA GLU A 67 -7.63 -14.84 19.66
C GLU A 67 -8.13 -14.04 18.44
N HIS A 68 -8.51 -12.79 18.71
CA HIS A 68 -8.98 -11.85 17.71
C HIS A 68 -8.33 -10.47 17.92
N VAL A 69 -8.03 -9.80 16.81
CA VAL A 69 -7.62 -8.40 16.80
C VAL A 69 -8.81 -7.56 16.37
N PHE A 70 -9.30 -6.72 17.27
CA PHE A 70 -10.33 -5.73 16.97
C PHE A 70 -9.66 -4.38 16.75
N GLY A 71 -10.03 -3.69 15.68
CA GLY A 71 -9.51 -2.35 15.44
C GLY A 71 -10.53 -1.38 14.90
N VAL A 72 -10.25 -0.09 15.09
CA VAL A 72 -11.08 1.03 14.62
C VAL A 72 -10.18 2.07 13.97
N GLY A 73 -10.43 2.38 12.71
CA GLY A 73 -9.83 3.52 12.00
C GLY A 73 -10.76 4.72 12.06
N THR A 74 -10.37 5.80 12.73
CA THR A 74 -11.24 6.96 13.03
C THR A 74 -11.41 7.90 11.83
N ASP A 75 -12.63 8.42 11.63
CA ASP A 75 -12.98 9.19 10.43
C ASP A 75 -12.35 10.60 10.39
N GLY A 76 -12.24 11.27 11.54
CA GLY A 76 -11.79 12.65 11.66
C GLY A 76 -10.34 12.78 12.09
N SER A 77 -9.90 12.03 13.10
CA SER A 77 -8.50 12.08 13.57
C SER A 77 -7.52 11.24 12.74
N ASN A 78 -8.01 10.40 11.81
CA ASN A 78 -7.22 9.47 11.01
C ASN A 78 -6.24 8.66 11.88
N GLN A 79 -6.71 8.14 13.01
CA GLN A 79 -5.94 7.27 13.91
C GLN A 79 -6.44 5.85 13.80
N TYR A 80 -5.57 4.90 14.11
CA TYR A 80 -5.93 3.50 14.22
C TYR A 80 -5.77 3.03 15.66
N PHE A 81 -6.83 2.45 16.22
CA PHE A 81 -6.82 1.82 17.53
C PHE A 81 -6.97 0.32 17.35
N ARG A 82 -6.21 -0.48 18.09
CA ARG A 82 -6.28 -1.95 18.04
C ARG A 82 -6.18 -2.58 19.41
N ARG A 83 -6.90 -3.67 19.62
CA ARG A 83 -6.77 -4.51 20.82
C ARG A 83 -6.88 -5.97 20.45
N GLU A 84 -5.94 -6.75 20.96
CA GLU A 84 -5.95 -8.22 20.89
C GLU A 84 -6.73 -8.75 22.09
N ILE A 85 -7.67 -9.66 21.84
CA ILE A 85 -8.57 -10.22 22.83
C ILE A 85 -8.72 -11.71 22.54
N ASP A 86 -8.50 -12.55 23.56
CA ASP A 86 -8.93 -13.94 23.53
C ASP A 86 -10.40 -14.00 23.91
N VAL A 87 -11.26 -14.29 22.93
CA VAL A 87 -12.72 -14.27 23.10
C VAL A 87 -13.20 -15.62 23.61
N ASP A 88 -13.79 -15.64 24.81
CA ASP A 88 -14.43 -16.81 25.41
C ASP A 88 -15.82 -16.54 26.00
N GLU A 89 -16.27 -15.29 25.98
CA GLU A 89 -17.61 -14.82 26.35
C GLU A 89 -18.03 -13.57 25.56
N ASP A 90 -19.29 -13.15 25.72
CA ASP A 90 -19.76 -11.88 25.16
C ASP A 90 -19.07 -10.73 25.89
N ALA A 91 -18.61 -9.73 25.14
CA ALA A 91 -17.84 -8.63 25.71
C ALA A 91 -18.21 -7.28 25.08
N GLU A 92 -17.87 -6.22 25.80
CA GLU A 92 -17.90 -4.86 25.28
C GLU A 92 -16.48 -4.29 25.31
N ILE A 93 -16.05 -3.75 24.18
CA ILE A 93 -14.74 -3.18 23.99
C ILE A 93 -14.90 -1.69 23.63
N PHE A 94 -14.14 -0.87 24.34
CA PHE A 94 -13.98 0.54 24.05
C PHE A 94 -12.53 0.79 23.65
N LEU A 95 -12.32 1.27 22.43
CA LEU A 95 -11.01 1.60 21.86
C LEU A 95 -10.72 3.10 21.94
N SER A 96 -9.51 3.46 22.34
CA SER A 96 -9.09 4.85 22.55
C SER A 96 -7.64 5.06 22.16
N THR A 97 -7.12 6.28 22.33
CA THR A 97 -5.68 6.59 22.22
C THR A 97 -4.76 5.65 23.00
N LYS A 98 -5.22 4.98 24.07
CA LYS A 98 -4.42 3.97 24.81
C LYS A 98 -4.18 2.69 24.02
N ASP A 99 -5.02 2.44 23.02
CA ASP A 99 -4.99 1.28 22.12
C ASP A 99 -4.31 1.62 20.79
N GLN A 100 -3.70 2.81 20.68
CA GLN A 100 -2.95 3.21 19.50
C GLN A 100 -1.63 2.42 19.44
N PRO A 101 -1.37 1.69 18.35
CA PRO A 101 -0.09 1.01 18.16
C PRO A 101 1.00 2.02 17.82
N ASP A 102 2.25 1.66 18.14
CA ASP A 102 3.40 2.38 17.60
C ASP A 102 3.40 2.27 16.07
N PRO A 103 3.57 3.39 15.34
CA PRO A 103 3.57 3.37 13.90
C PRO A 103 4.80 2.64 13.36
N LYS A 104 4.62 1.99 12.21
CA LYS A 104 5.73 1.43 11.45
C LYS A 104 6.54 2.56 10.82
N VAL A 105 7.85 2.59 11.10
CA VAL A 105 8.75 3.56 10.46
C VAL A 105 9.20 3.05 9.10
N TRP A 106 8.74 3.73 8.06
CA TRP A 106 9.18 3.56 6.67
C TRP A 106 10.26 4.59 6.38
N LYS A 107 11.26 4.25 5.55
CA LYS A 107 12.35 5.16 5.20
C LYS A 107 12.33 5.47 3.71
N ALA A 108 12.29 6.76 3.38
CA ALA A 108 12.39 7.25 2.01
C ALA A 108 13.71 7.98 1.77
N LEU A 109 14.24 7.83 0.56
CA LEU A 109 15.22 8.77 0.03
C LEU A 109 14.53 9.68 -0.99
N TRP A 110 14.49 10.97 -0.71
CA TRP A 110 14.14 11.98 -1.69
C TRP A 110 15.40 12.47 -2.40
N VAL A 111 15.40 12.41 -3.73
CA VAL A 111 16.52 12.77 -4.59
C VAL A 111 16.12 13.93 -5.50
N GLY A 112 16.68 15.11 -5.26
CA GLY A 112 16.54 16.25 -6.16
C GLY A 112 17.63 16.23 -7.22
N VAL A 113 17.27 16.21 -8.51
CA VAL A 113 18.26 16.26 -9.60
C VAL A 113 18.35 17.68 -10.12
N HIS A 114 19.50 18.32 -9.91
CA HIS A 114 19.73 19.70 -10.33
C HIS A 114 19.67 19.87 -11.85
N GLU A 115 20.28 18.94 -12.60
CA GLU A 115 20.42 19.05 -14.05
C GLU A 115 20.19 17.69 -14.71
N VAL A 116 19.35 17.68 -15.75
CA VAL A 116 19.23 16.55 -16.66
C VAL A 116 19.67 16.92 -18.07
N LYS A 117 20.25 15.96 -18.80
CA LYS A 117 20.69 16.11 -20.19
C LYS A 117 20.05 15.06 -21.08
N GLY A 118 19.56 15.48 -22.24
CA GLY A 118 18.95 14.57 -23.20
C GLY A 118 19.02 15.09 -24.62
N SER A 119 18.63 14.24 -25.57
CA SER A 119 18.46 14.62 -26.97
C SER A 119 17.00 15.01 -27.22
N SER A 120 16.74 16.31 -27.33
CA SER A 120 15.44 16.85 -27.72
C SER A 120 15.34 16.99 -29.25
N PRO A 121 14.15 17.34 -29.80
CA PRO A 121 14.01 17.63 -31.23
C PRO A 121 14.94 18.74 -31.74
N ASN A 122 15.37 19.65 -30.85
CA ASN A 122 16.21 20.80 -31.17
C ASN A 122 17.72 20.51 -30.98
N GLY A 123 18.09 19.28 -30.62
CA GLY A 123 19.47 18.87 -30.37
C GLY A 123 19.69 18.40 -28.93
N VAL A 124 20.96 18.28 -28.54
CA VAL A 124 21.28 17.98 -27.13
C VAL A 124 21.11 19.26 -26.32
N CYS A 125 20.27 19.21 -25.30
CA CYS A 125 20.05 20.30 -24.37
C CYS A 125 20.00 19.78 -22.93
N SER A 126 19.88 20.70 -21.98
CA SER A 126 19.79 20.45 -20.56
C SER A 126 18.62 21.23 -19.96
N SER A 127 18.01 20.65 -18.93
CA SER A 127 17.02 21.33 -18.09
C SER A 127 17.48 21.29 -16.64
N HIS A 128 17.16 22.35 -15.90
CA HIS A 128 17.71 22.61 -14.58
C HIS A 128 16.66 23.03 -13.57
N PHE A 129 16.88 22.68 -12.31
CA PHE A 129 16.26 23.33 -11.16
C PHE A 129 17.27 24.18 -10.41
N SER A 130 16.88 25.39 -10.03
CA SER A 130 17.53 26.14 -8.95
C SER A 130 17.43 25.39 -7.61
N LYS A 131 18.22 25.84 -6.64
CA LYS A 131 18.16 25.30 -5.27
C LYS A 131 16.79 25.56 -4.63
N GLU A 132 16.22 26.72 -4.92
CA GLU A 132 14.91 27.15 -4.44
C GLU A 132 13.80 26.25 -5.00
N GLU A 133 13.90 25.86 -6.27
CA GLU A 133 12.97 24.91 -6.89
C GLU A 133 13.10 23.50 -6.31
N LEU A 134 14.32 23.01 -6.06
CA LEU A 134 14.52 21.74 -5.36
C LEU A 134 13.94 21.77 -3.93
N ASN A 135 14.09 22.89 -3.22
CA ASN A 135 13.47 23.05 -1.90
C ASN A 135 11.95 23.01 -1.98
N ALA A 136 11.35 23.74 -2.92
CA ALA A 136 9.90 23.75 -3.09
C ALA A 136 9.36 22.36 -3.47
N GLY A 137 10.07 21.62 -4.35
CA GLY A 137 9.74 20.24 -4.68
C GLY A 137 9.80 19.31 -3.46
N TYR A 138 10.82 19.44 -2.61
CA TYR A 138 10.93 18.67 -1.37
C TYR A 138 9.81 19.01 -0.38
N GLU A 139 9.49 20.28 -0.19
CA GLU A 139 8.39 20.72 0.67
C GLU A 139 7.03 20.23 0.16
N PHE A 140 6.83 20.16 -1.15
CA PHE A 140 5.65 19.56 -1.75
C PHE A 140 5.56 18.05 -1.48
N PHE A 141 6.68 17.33 -1.59
CA PHE A 141 6.74 15.91 -1.21
C PHE A 141 6.42 15.71 0.27
N MET A 142 7.04 16.46 1.18
CA MET A 142 6.77 16.38 2.62
C MET A 142 5.31 16.71 2.96
N TRP A 143 4.72 17.71 2.29
CA TRP A 143 3.30 17.98 2.40
C TRP A 143 2.46 16.76 2.00
N SER A 144 2.82 16.05 0.94
CA SER A 144 2.12 14.83 0.53
C SER A 144 2.32 13.69 1.54
N ILE A 145 3.50 13.56 2.16
CA ILE A 145 3.74 12.57 3.22
C ILE A 145 2.74 12.76 4.36
N GLU A 146 2.63 13.99 4.87
CA GLU A 146 1.75 14.32 5.99
C GLU A 146 0.26 14.18 5.62
N ASN A 147 -0.14 14.69 4.45
CA ASN A 147 -1.56 14.80 4.10
C ASN A 147 -2.13 13.52 3.47
N HIS A 148 -1.29 12.70 2.82
CA HIS A 148 -1.74 11.52 2.09
C HIS A 148 -1.11 10.24 2.62
N PHE A 149 0.22 10.13 2.64
CA PHE A 149 0.86 8.84 2.95
C PHE A 149 0.55 8.41 4.38
N GLU A 150 0.83 9.26 5.37
CA GLU A 150 0.60 8.89 6.78
C GLU A 150 -0.89 8.89 7.11
N SER A 151 -1.60 9.94 6.68
CA SER A 151 -3.04 10.08 6.93
C SER A 151 -3.87 8.92 6.37
N PHE A 152 -3.62 8.48 5.13
CA PHE A 152 -4.40 7.40 4.50
C PHE A 152 -4.09 6.01 5.07
N THR A 153 -3.01 5.87 5.85
CA THR A 153 -2.74 4.66 6.63
C THR A 153 -3.29 4.73 8.05
N TYR A 154 -4.13 5.73 8.39
CA TYR A 154 -4.54 5.99 9.76
C TYR A 154 -3.36 6.25 10.71
N ASN A 155 -2.31 6.90 10.21
CA ASN A 155 -1.05 7.14 10.91
C ASN A 155 -0.37 5.87 11.42
N THR A 156 -0.68 4.70 10.87
CA THR A 156 0.04 3.44 11.17
C THR A 156 1.41 3.38 10.51
N VAL A 157 1.68 4.27 9.57
CA VAL A 157 3.01 4.52 9.00
C VAL A 157 3.51 5.90 9.41
N LYS A 158 4.80 5.98 9.72
CA LYS A 158 5.57 7.22 9.81
C LYS A 158 6.76 7.16 8.86
N TRP A 159 7.04 8.26 8.18
CA TRP A 159 8.15 8.32 7.23
C TRP A 159 9.36 9.02 7.82
N ASP A 160 10.49 8.30 7.83
CA ASP A 160 11.83 8.84 7.98
C ASP A 160 12.36 9.21 6.59
N VAL A 161 12.47 10.51 6.30
CA VAL A 161 12.85 10.99 4.97
C VAL A 161 14.25 11.56 5.00
N GLU A 162 15.13 10.95 4.21
CA GLU A 162 16.45 11.51 3.89
C GLU A 162 16.38 12.28 2.58
N ARG A 163 17.05 13.43 2.50
CA ARG A 163 17.18 14.22 1.27
C ARG A 163 18.61 14.22 0.76
N LYS A 164 18.78 13.95 -0.54
CA LYS A 164 20.05 14.13 -1.27
C LYS A 164 19.79 14.88 -2.59
N ASP A 165 20.56 15.93 -2.85
CA ASP A 165 20.48 16.63 -4.13
C ASP A 165 21.70 16.27 -5.00
N ILE A 166 21.45 15.76 -6.21
CA ILE A 166 22.49 15.46 -7.20
C ILE A 166 22.79 16.75 -7.96
N GLN A 167 24.01 17.26 -7.79
CA GLN A 167 24.49 18.47 -8.48
C GLN A 167 25.12 18.19 -9.85
N LEU A 168 25.46 16.93 -10.12
CA LEU A 168 26.04 16.52 -11.41
C LEU A 168 24.93 16.31 -12.45
N PRO A 169 25.16 16.66 -13.72
CA PRO A 169 24.19 16.40 -14.77
C PRO A 169 23.92 14.90 -14.94
N VAL A 170 22.65 14.51 -14.93
CA VAL A 170 22.23 13.12 -15.17
C VAL A 170 21.70 12.98 -16.58
N ARG A 171 22.15 11.96 -17.32
CA ARG A 171 21.69 11.73 -18.68
C ARG A 171 20.34 10.99 -18.66
N LEU A 172 19.35 11.56 -19.33
CA LEU A 172 18.07 10.92 -19.57
C LEU A 172 18.24 9.75 -20.54
N HIS A 173 17.58 8.65 -20.21
CA HIS A 173 17.36 7.56 -21.13
C HIS A 173 16.13 7.87 -21.98
N LYS A 174 16.19 7.56 -23.27
CA LYS A 174 15.02 7.66 -24.17
C LYS A 174 14.55 6.25 -24.49
N ALA A 175 13.48 5.83 -23.83
CA ALA A 175 12.89 4.52 -24.05
C ALA A 175 12.30 4.37 -25.46
N SER A 176 12.01 3.14 -25.89
CA SER A 176 11.51 2.83 -27.24
C SER A 176 10.14 3.46 -27.55
N ASN A 177 9.35 3.77 -26.53
CA ASN A 177 8.10 4.52 -26.61
C ASN A 177 8.32 6.05 -26.64
N THR A 178 9.57 6.50 -26.86
CA THR A 178 10.03 7.89 -26.90
C THR A 178 10.05 8.64 -25.59
N TRP A 179 9.71 7.99 -24.47
CA TRP A 179 9.70 8.61 -23.16
C TRP A 179 11.12 8.92 -22.66
N PHE A 180 11.27 10.08 -22.03
CA PHE A 180 12.49 10.45 -21.32
C PHE A 180 12.38 10.03 -19.87
N THR A 181 13.30 9.20 -19.39
CA THR A 181 13.29 8.64 -18.04
C THR A 181 14.64 8.83 -17.35
N LEU A 182 14.60 8.99 -16.02
CA LEU A 182 15.76 8.74 -15.17
C LEU A 182 15.68 7.31 -14.66
N GLU A 183 16.51 6.45 -15.26
CA GLU A 183 16.58 5.04 -14.92
C GLU A 183 17.21 4.83 -13.53
N PRO A 184 16.79 3.80 -12.76
CA PRO A 184 17.34 3.52 -11.43
C PRO A 184 18.87 3.47 -11.40
N ASN A 185 19.50 2.79 -12.37
CA ASN A 185 20.95 2.64 -12.41
C ASN A 185 21.69 3.98 -12.49
N SER A 186 21.15 4.96 -13.23
CA SER A 186 21.75 6.31 -13.34
C SER A 186 21.78 7.04 -11.98
N ILE A 187 20.83 6.73 -11.10
CA ILE A 187 20.75 7.31 -9.76
C ILE A 187 21.60 6.53 -8.76
N THR A 188 21.55 5.19 -8.80
CA THR A 188 22.35 4.35 -7.88
C THR A 188 23.85 4.47 -8.12
N GLU A 189 24.30 4.76 -9.34
CA GLU A 189 25.72 5.05 -9.62
C GLU A 189 26.21 6.32 -8.91
N LEU A 190 25.34 7.31 -8.75
CA LEU A 190 25.65 8.58 -8.08
C LEU A 190 25.40 8.54 -6.57
N ILE A 191 24.53 7.64 -6.12
CA ILE A 191 24.20 7.41 -4.71
C ILE A 191 24.34 5.91 -4.41
N PRO A 192 25.58 5.40 -4.23
CA PRO A 192 25.83 3.97 -4.01
C PRO A 192 25.27 3.42 -2.69
N ASP A 193 24.80 4.31 -1.79
CA ASP A 193 24.10 3.92 -0.57
C ASP A 193 22.70 3.34 -0.84
N ILE A 194 22.15 3.52 -2.05
CA ILE A 194 20.89 2.90 -2.45
C ILE A 194 21.17 1.41 -2.72
N LYS A 195 20.85 0.57 -1.74
CA LYS A 195 21.01 -0.89 -1.79
C LYS A 195 19.84 -1.56 -1.04
N PRO A 196 19.60 -2.86 -1.27
CA PRO A 196 18.56 -3.60 -0.57
C PRO A 196 18.59 -3.38 0.94
N GLY A 197 17.44 -3.03 1.52
CA GLY A 197 17.28 -2.85 2.96
C GLY A 197 17.53 -1.43 3.50
N GLU A 198 18.06 -0.51 2.70
CA GLU A 198 18.34 0.84 3.18
C GLU A 198 17.12 1.76 3.13
N TYR A 199 16.31 1.64 2.08
CA TYR A 199 15.13 2.47 1.85
C TYR A 199 13.95 1.60 1.44
N ASP A 200 12.75 1.97 1.88
CA ASP A 200 11.49 1.39 1.39
C ASP A 200 11.15 1.98 0.01
N ALA A 201 11.48 3.25 -0.21
CA ALA A 201 11.28 3.94 -1.48
C ALA A 201 12.34 5.00 -1.76
N VAL A 202 12.67 5.19 -3.04
CA VAL A 202 13.49 6.27 -3.58
C VAL A 202 12.61 7.12 -4.50
N PHE A 203 12.46 8.40 -4.18
CA PHE A 203 11.71 9.37 -4.96
C PHE A 203 12.67 10.32 -5.67
N VAL A 204 12.64 10.36 -7.00
CA VAL A 204 13.55 11.15 -7.83
C VAL A 204 12.77 12.28 -8.49
N PHE A 205 13.09 13.52 -8.15
CA PHE A 205 12.46 14.73 -8.67
C PHE A 205 13.41 15.45 -9.63
N TRP A 206 12.98 15.69 -10.87
CA TRP A 206 13.85 16.24 -11.91
C TRP A 206 13.14 17.19 -12.88
N PRO A 207 13.86 18.14 -13.50
CA PRO A 207 13.24 19.20 -14.28
C PRO A 207 12.86 18.71 -15.69
N GLU A 208 11.58 18.83 -16.02
CA GLU A 208 11.07 18.43 -17.34
C GLU A 208 11.45 19.41 -18.43
N GLN A 209 11.40 20.71 -18.11
CA GLN A 209 11.56 21.80 -19.05
C GLN A 209 12.36 22.95 -18.43
N ASP A 210 13.24 23.55 -19.24
CA ASP A 210 13.91 24.83 -18.95
C ASP A 210 14.14 25.59 -20.26
N GLY A 211 13.50 26.75 -20.40
CA GLY A 211 13.49 27.53 -21.63
C GLY A 211 13.03 26.71 -22.85
N ASP A 212 13.86 26.66 -23.89
CA ASP A 212 13.60 25.92 -25.12
C ASP A 212 13.92 24.41 -25.02
N CYS A 213 14.48 23.95 -23.90
CA CYS A 213 14.74 22.53 -23.66
C CYS A 213 13.55 21.88 -22.96
N SER A 214 12.89 20.92 -23.63
CA SER A 214 11.77 20.17 -23.08
C SER A 214 11.98 18.66 -23.26
N PHE A 215 11.71 17.92 -22.19
CA PHE A 215 11.69 16.47 -22.13
C PHE A 215 10.27 15.94 -21.88
N GLU A 216 9.29 16.61 -22.45
CA GLU A 216 7.88 16.18 -22.42
C GLU A 216 7.71 14.71 -22.80
N SER A 217 6.87 14.02 -22.05
CA SER A 217 6.50 12.62 -22.23
C SER A 217 5.09 12.44 -21.65
N SER A 218 4.33 11.43 -22.10
CA SER A 218 2.92 11.26 -21.78
C SER A 218 2.62 10.78 -20.34
N TYR A 219 3.55 11.00 -19.42
CA TYR A 219 3.45 10.67 -18.01
C TYR A 219 3.87 11.88 -17.19
N PHE A 220 3.45 11.97 -15.93
CA PHE A 220 3.98 12.96 -14.98
C PHE A 220 4.99 12.31 -14.03
N GLY A 221 4.55 11.24 -13.39
CA GLY A 221 5.38 10.34 -12.64
C GLY A 221 5.44 8.95 -13.27
N LEU A 222 6.40 8.16 -12.82
CA LEU A 222 6.49 6.76 -13.15
C LEU A 222 7.06 5.98 -11.97
N ALA A 223 6.52 4.78 -11.80
CA ALA A 223 7.01 3.77 -10.88
C ALA A 223 6.73 2.39 -11.49
N TRP A 224 7.77 1.76 -12.04
CA TRP A 224 7.64 0.47 -12.74
C TRP A 224 8.53 -0.63 -12.16
N THR A 225 9.30 -0.31 -11.12
CA THR A 225 10.10 -1.32 -10.44
C THR A 225 9.21 -2.28 -9.70
N ASP A 226 9.51 -3.56 -9.79
CA ASP A 226 8.99 -4.59 -8.92
C ASP A 226 9.99 -4.77 -7.77
N PRO A 227 9.76 -4.17 -6.58
CA PRO A 227 10.77 -4.13 -5.54
C PRO A 227 11.14 -5.50 -4.99
N MET A 228 10.34 -6.53 -5.25
CA MET A 228 10.65 -7.89 -4.81
C MET A 228 11.53 -8.63 -5.82
N ASN A 229 11.47 -8.25 -7.09
CA ASN A 229 12.17 -8.92 -8.19
C ASN A 229 13.31 -8.07 -8.79
N ASP A 230 13.39 -6.78 -8.47
CA ASP A 230 14.47 -5.90 -8.91
C ASP A 230 15.71 -6.01 -7.99
N PRO A 231 16.94 -5.98 -8.55
CA PRO A 231 18.17 -6.09 -7.77
C PRO A 231 18.35 -5.05 -6.65
N ILE A 232 17.79 -3.85 -6.84
CA ILE A 232 17.88 -2.76 -5.86
C ILE A 232 16.96 -2.97 -4.66
N LYS A 233 15.95 -3.83 -4.80
CA LYS A 233 14.92 -4.16 -3.81
C LYS A 233 14.38 -2.95 -3.00
N THR A 234 13.97 -1.91 -3.72
CA THR A 234 13.33 -0.69 -3.19
C THR A 234 12.27 -0.24 -4.18
N GLY A 235 11.21 0.43 -3.71
CA GLY A 235 10.36 1.20 -4.62
C GLY A 235 11.19 2.30 -5.29
N TYR A 236 11.10 2.46 -6.60
CA TYR A 236 11.72 3.57 -7.32
C TYR A 236 10.65 4.37 -8.04
N ILE A 237 10.56 5.65 -7.70
CA ILE A 237 9.59 6.60 -8.22
C ILE A 237 10.36 7.73 -8.88
N THR A 238 10.03 8.06 -10.13
CA THR A 238 10.60 9.21 -10.83
C THR A 238 9.50 10.18 -11.22
N ILE A 239 9.62 11.44 -10.78
CA ILE A 239 8.71 12.53 -11.09
C ILE A 239 9.46 13.56 -11.91
N LYS A 240 8.99 13.80 -13.13
CA LYS A 240 9.43 14.96 -13.91
C LYS A 240 8.48 16.10 -13.66
N PHE A 241 9.03 17.29 -13.48
CA PHE A 241 8.23 18.44 -13.10
C PHE A 241 8.61 19.66 -13.92
N ASP A 242 7.63 20.21 -14.62
CA ASP A 242 7.72 21.51 -15.26
C ASP A 242 7.40 22.59 -14.22
N ALA A 243 8.43 23.30 -13.77
CA ALA A 243 8.30 24.41 -12.84
C ALA A 243 7.57 25.63 -13.44
N GLY A 244 7.48 25.72 -14.78
CA GLY A 244 6.96 26.89 -15.46
C GLY A 244 7.77 28.15 -15.13
N SER A 245 7.08 29.28 -14.96
CA SER A 245 7.70 30.54 -14.53
C SER A 245 7.81 30.68 -13.00
N ASP A 246 7.01 29.94 -12.24
CA ASP A 246 7.03 29.91 -10.77
C ASP A 246 6.59 28.53 -10.28
N ILE A 247 7.54 27.79 -9.71
CA ILE A 247 7.30 26.46 -9.17
C ILE A 247 6.25 26.44 -8.06
N ASN A 248 6.12 27.51 -7.27
CA ASN A 248 5.17 27.56 -6.16
C ASN A 248 3.74 27.68 -6.67
N GLU A 249 3.52 28.44 -7.75
CA GLU A 249 2.22 28.49 -8.42
C GLU A 249 1.85 27.13 -9.01
N LYS A 250 2.81 26.46 -9.65
CA LYS A 250 2.61 25.10 -10.18
C LYS A 250 2.28 24.09 -9.08
N ILE A 251 3.04 24.10 -7.97
CA ILE A 251 2.78 23.23 -6.81
C ILE A 251 1.41 23.53 -6.21
N ALA A 252 1.03 24.81 -6.06
CA ALA A 252 -0.29 25.18 -5.57
C ALA A 252 -1.41 24.69 -6.49
N TRP A 253 -1.18 24.69 -7.81
CA TRP A 253 -2.11 24.09 -8.76
C TRP A 253 -2.26 22.58 -8.50
N TYR A 254 -1.16 21.83 -8.37
CA TYR A 254 -1.22 20.39 -8.09
C TYR A 254 -1.95 20.10 -6.77
N LYS A 255 -1.63 20.81 -5.68
CA LYS A 255 -2.33 20.64 -4.39
C LYS A 255 -3.86 20.81 -4.49
N ASN A 256 -4.35 21.58 -5.45
CA ASN A 256 -5.78 21.83 -5.64
C ASN A 256 -6.44 20.95 -6.71
N ASN A 257 -5.69 20.47 -7.71
CA ASN A 257 -6.26 19.80 -8.88
C ASN A 257 -5.84 18.34 -9.00
N ASP A 258 -4.60 18.02 -8.62
CA ASP A 258 -4.07 16.65 -8.57
C ASP A 258 -3.13 16.49 -7.38
N PRO A 259 -3.68 16.46 -6.15
CA PRO A 259 -2.86 16.37 -4.95
C PRO A 259 -2.21 15.00 -4.77
N GLY A 260 -2.68 13.99 -5.52
CA GLY A 260 -2.33 12.59 -5.35
C GLY A 260 -1.03 12.15 -6.03
N VAL A 261 -0.34 13.03 -6.75
CA VAL A 261 0.77 12.63 -7.64
C VAL A 261 1.83 11.75 -6.98
N TRP A 262 2.28 12.08 -5.77
CA TRP A 262 3.32 11.30 -5.09
C TRP A 262 2.81 9.95 -4.59
N VAL A 263 1.61 9.94 -3.99
CA VAL A 263 1.01 8.71 -3.45
C VAL A 263 0.60 7.78 -4.59
N HIS A 264 0.14 8.32 -5.72
CA HIS A 264 -0.17 7.56 -6.92
C HIS A 264 1.04 6.74 -7.36
N GLU A 265 2.17 7.40 -7.64
CA GLU A 265 3.34 6.67 -8.11
C GLU A 265 3.91 5.71 -7.06
N TRP A 266 3.88 6.07 -5.79
CA TRP A 266 4.30 5.14 -4.75
C TRP A 266 3.41 3.90 -4.70
N LEU A 267 2.10 4.03 -4.89
CA LEU A 267 1.18 2.89 -4.91
C LEU A 267 1.41 1.96 -6.10
N HIS A 268 1.97 2.42 -7.22
CA HIS A 268 2.46 1.51 -8.27
C HIS A 268 3.58 0.59 -7.76
N THR A 269 4.43 1.05 -6.84
CA THR A 269 5.52 0.22 -6.28
C THR A 269 5.02 -0.80 -5.25
N VAL A 270 4.15 -0.39 -4.33
CA VAL A 270 3.74 -1.24 -3.19
C VAL A 270 2.36 -1.88 -3.35
N GLY A 271 1.45 -1.21 -4.03
CA GLY A 271 0.05 -1.63 -4.22
C GLY A 271 -0.14 -2.65 -5.34
N GLU A 272 0.74 -2.65 -6.35
CA GLU A 272 0.65 -3.55 -7.50
C GLU A 272 1.24 -4.93 -7.23
N ASN A 273 2.44 -5.02 -6.65
CA ASN A 273 3.15 -6.30 -6.48
C ASN A 273 3.45 -6.61 -5.01
N TYR A 274 4.12 -5.70 -4.28
CA TYR A 274 4.64 -5.99 -2.93
C TYR A 274 3.60 -6.56 -1.96
N TYR A 275 2.47 -5.87 -1.76
CA TYR A 275 1.46 -6.36 -0.83
C TYR A 275 0.69 -7.58 -1.37
N GLN A 276 0.56 -7.73 -2.69
CA GLN A 276 -0.02 -8.94 -3.29
C GLN A 276 0.84 -10.16 -3.01
N ASP A 277 2.17 -10.04 -3.10
CA ASP A 277 3.13 -11.10 -2.76
C ASP A 277 3.07 -11.49 -1.27
N LEU A 278 2.67 -10.54 -0.41
CA LEU A 278 2.38 -10.81 1.01
C LEU A 278 0.99 -11.42 1.26
N GLY A 279 0.26 -11.76 0.20
CA GLY A 279 -1.06 -12.40 0.27
C GLY A 279 -2.23 -11.45 0.55
N VAL A 280 -2.01 -10.14 0.41
CA VAL A 280 -3.08 -9.13 0.57
C VAL A 280 -4.01 -9.19 -0.64
N SER A 281 -5.31 -9.22 -0.38
CA SER A 281 -6.33 -9.22 -1.44
C SER A 281 -6.52 -7.81 -1.99
N MET A 282 -6.16 -7.62 -3.26
CA MET A 282 -6.28 -6.34 -3.95
C MET A 282 -7.53 -6.27 -4.84
N PRO A 283 -8.02 -5.05 -5.14
CA PRO A 283 -9.01 -4.81 -6.20
C PRO A 283 -8.59 -5.43 -7.53
N GLU A 284 -9.58 -5.67 -8.37
CA GLU A 284 -9.35 -6.13 -9.73
C GLU A 284 -8.61 -5.06 -10.53
N LYS A 285 -7.63 -5.51 -11.31
CA LYS A 285 -6.90 -4.67 -12.25
C LYS A 285 -7.85 -4.01 -13.26
N GLY A 286 -7.48 -2.79 -13.66
CA GLY A 286 -8.08 -2.06 -14.78
C GLY A 286 -7.74 -2.70 -16.12
N ASP A 287 -8.22 -2.08 -17.20
CA ASP A 287 -8.03 -2.60 -18.56
C ASP A 287 -6.56 -2.58 -19.02
N ASP A 288 -5.73 -1.75 -18.39
CA ASP A 288 -4.29 -1.67 -18.60
C ASP A 288 -3.48 -2.66 -17.74
N GLY A 289 -4.15 -3.46 -16.91
CA GLY A 289 -3.51 -4.47 -16.07
C GLY A 289 -2.95 -3.94 -14.75
N LEU A 290 -3.30 -2.71 -14.35
CA LEU A 290 -2.87 -2.09 -13.08
C LEU A 290 -4.06 -1.97 -12.11
N VAL A 291 -3.84 -2.33 -10.85
CA VAL A 291 -4.83 -2.20 -9.78
C VAL A 291 -5.14 -0.73 -9.53
N LEU A 292 -4.12 0.13 -9.45
CA LEU A 292 -4.26 1.54 -9.12
C LEU A 292 -5.15 2.27 -10.12
N HIS A 293 -5.09 1.91 -11.40
CA HIS A 293 -5.88 2.51 -12.48
C HIS A 293 -7.29 1.92 -12.59
N ALA A 294 -7.65 0.97 -11.72
CA ALA A 294 -9.02 0.45 -11.66
C ALA A 294 -10.01 1.42 -10.99
N ALA A 295 -9.57 2.57 -10.49
CA ALA A 295 -10.40 3.52 -9.75
C ALA A 295 -11.76 3.80 -10.41
N GLU A 296 -11.79 4.11 -11.71
CA GLU A 296 -13.05 4.39 -12.43
C GLU A 296 -13.95 3.17 -12.57
N LYS A 297 -13.37 1.97 -12.72
CA LYS A 297 -14.13 0.71 -12.72
C LYS A 297 -14.89 0.52 -11.40
N TYR A 298 -14.33 1.01 -10.30
CA TYR A 298 -14.97 1.00 -8.99
C TYR A 298 -15.81 2.27 -8.71
N GLY A 299 -15.96 3.17 -9.68
CA GLY A 299 -16.82 4.34 -9.59
C GLY A 299 -16.18 5.57 -8.94
N TYR A 300 -14.86 5.58 -8.76
CA TYR A 300 -14.14 6.75 -8.26
C TYR A 300 -13.77 7.69 -9.41
N SER A 301 -13.78 9.01 -9.12
CA SER A 301 -13.45 10.05 -10.10
C SER A 301 -12.08 10.64 -9.84
N TYR A 302 -11.36 11.01 -10.90
CA TYR A 302 -10.09 11.73 -10.79
C TYR A 302 -10.28 13.06 -10.00
N PRO A 303 -9.37 13.46 -9.09
CA PRO A 303 -7.99 12.97 -8.87
C PRO A 303 -7.83 11.72 -7.99
N TRP A 304 -8.86 10.88 -7.84
CA TRP A 304 -8.80 9.56 -7.20
C TRP A 304 -8.33 9.56 -5.73
N MET A 305 -8.45 10.69 -5.02
CA MET A 305 -8.01 10.77 -3.62
C MET A 305 -8.79 9.83 -2.70
N ASP A 306 -10.10 9.73 -2.90
CA ASP A 306 -10.93 8.77 -2.15
C ASP A 306 -10.55 7.33 -2.48
N TRP A 307 -10.17 7.05 -3.74
CA TRP A 307 -9.65 5.74 -4.14
C TRP A 307 -8.35 5.42 -3.42
N TYR A 308 -7.37 6.34 -3.40
CA TYR A 308 -6.10 6.10 -2.69
C TYR A 308 -6.34 5.90 -1.18
N LYS A 309 -7.20 6.73 -0.57
CA LYS A 309 -7.55 6.63 0.85
C LYS A 309 -8.18 5.29 1.17
N GLU A 310 -9.18 4.86 0.41
CA GLU A 310 -9.86 3.59 0.65
C GLU A 310 -9.01 2.38 0.27
N PHE A 311 -8.18 2.48 -0.77
CA PHE A 311 -7.24 1.44 -1.17
C PHE A 311 -6.19 1.19 -0.08
N MET A 312 -5.58 2.25 0.46
CA MET A 312 -4.65 2.15 1.59
C MET A 312 -5.37 1.74 2.88
N GLY A 313 -6.59 2.22 3.10
CA GLY A 313 -7.42 1.84 4.25
C GLY A 313 -7.97 0.41 4.20
N GLY A 314 -7.86 -0.32 3.08
CA GLY A 314 -8.47 -1.64 2.93
C GLY A 314 -10.01 -1.59 2.90
N GLN A 315 -10.57 -0.57 2.24
CA GLN A 315 -12.00 -0.23 2.25
C GLN A 315 -12.62 -0.24 0.85
N VAL A 316 -11.89 -0.65 -0.17
CA VAL A 316 -12.45 -0.79 -1.52
C VAL A 316 -13.41 -1.98 -1.52
N ARG A 317 -14.69 -1.74 -1.76
CA ARG A 317 -15.69 -2.83 -1.81
C ARG A 317 -15.42 -3.75 -2.99
N ASP A 318 -15.37 -5.06 -2.75
CA ASP A 318 -15.23 -6.05 -3.83
C ASP A 318 -16.47 -6.06 -4.73
N GLN A 319 -16.27 -5.94 -6.05
CA GLN A 319 -17.35 -5.98 -7.04
C GLN A 319 -17.95 -7.37 -7.20
N LYS A 320 -17.18 -8.43 -6.91
CA LYS A 320 -17.66 -9.83 -6.99
C LYS A 320 -18.42 -10.22 -5.73
N ASN A 321 -17.94 -9.80 -4.57
CA ASN A 321 -18.58 -10.04 -3.29
C ASN A 321 -18.74 -8.75 -2.50
N GLY A 322 -19.90 -8.10 -2.64
CA GLY A 322 -20.17 -6.80 -2.03
C GLY A 322 -20.08 -6.75 -0.50
N SER A 323 -19.95 -7.87 0.22
CA SER A 323 -19.68 -7.89 1.67
C SER A 323 -18.19 -7.94 2.02
N LEU A 324 -17.30 -8.07 1.04
CA LEU A 324 -15.85 -8.05 1.23
C LEU A 324 -15.27 -6.69 0.85
N PHE A 325 -14.16 -6.37 1.52
CA PHE A 325 -13.37 -5.18 1.28
C PHE A 325 -11.93 -5.59 0.96
N LEU A 326 -11.31 -4.85 0.05
CA LEU A 326 -10.02 -5.09 -0.57
C LEU A 326 -9.09 -3.89 -0.34
N GLY A 327 -7.80 -4.09 -0.56
CA GLY A 327 -6.76 -3.09 -0.35
C GLY A 327 -5.83 -3.47 0.79
N ILE A 328 -4.98 -2.53 1.20
CA ILE A 328 -3.83 -2.80 2.08
C ILE A 328 -4.30 -2.96 3.54
N GLY A 329 -4.90 -1.91 4.09
CA GLY A 329 -5.42 -1.87 5.46
C GLY A 329 -4.36 -1.54 6.52
N PRO A 330 -4.77 -0.93 7.65
CA PRO A 330 -3.86 -0.44 8.69
C PRO A 330 -3.02 -1.54 9.36
N GLU A 331 -3.62 -2.71 9.66
CA GLU A 331 -2.88 -3.85 10.24
C GLU A 331 -1.80 -4.38 9.30
N THR A 332 -1.97 -4.24 7.99
CA THR A 332 -0.96 -4.69 7.02
C THR A 332 0.24 -3.75 7.04
N PHE A 333 0.01 -2.43 7.13
CA PHE A 333 1.09 -1.43 7.24
C PHE A 333 1.92 -1.57 8.51
N LEU A 334 1.32 -2.05 9.61
CA LEU A 334 2.02 -2.33 10.87
C LEU A 334 2.97 -3.53 10.83
N LYS A 335 2.91 -4.39 9.80
CA LYS A 335 3.71 -5.62 9.70
C LYS A 335 5.15 -5.33 9.29
N LYS A 336 5.51 -5.67 8.05
CA LYS A 336 6.86 -5.50 7.52
C LYS A 336 6.86 -4.42 6.45
N SER A 337 7.82 -3.51 6.55
CA SER A 337 8.09 -2.57 5.47
C SER A 337 8.93 -3.26 4.39
N LEU A 338 8.96 -2.69 3.18
CA LEU A 338 9.63 -3.25 2.02
C LEU A 338 11.11 -3.52 2.31
N ARG A 339 11.82 -2.56 2.92
CA ARG A 339 13.25 -2.68 3.25
C ARG A 339 13.53 -3.82 4.23
N GLU A 340 12.60 -4.12 5.15
CA GLU A 340 12.76 -5.24 6.08
C GLU A 340 12.60 -6.59 5.38
N VAL A 341 11.79 -6.66 4.32
CA VAL A 341 11.67 -7.88 3.51
C VAL A 341 12.87 -8.02 2.57
N ALA A 342 13.40 -6.91 2.05
CA ALA A 342 14.50 -6.90 1.09
C ALA A 342 15.79 -7.63 1.55
N VAL A 343 16.01 -7.71 2.88
CA VAL A 343 17.19 -8.29 3.52
C VAL A 343 16.97 -9.68 4.12
N VAL A 344 15.77 -10.23 4.01
CA VAL A 344 15.44 -11.57 4.50
C VAL A 344 15.49 -12.52 3.31
N ASP A 345 16.44 -13.46 3.36
CA ASP A 345 16.63 -14.51 2.33
C ASP A 345 15.47 -15.50 2.26
#